data_AF-A0A1G2DBB7-F1
#
_entry.id   AF-A0A1G2DBB7-F1
#
_cell.length_a   1.000
_cell.length_b   1.000
_cell.length_c   1.000
_cell.angle_alpha   90.00
_cell.angle_beta   90.00
_cell.angle_gamma   90.00
#
_symmetry.space_group_name_H-M   'P 1'
#
loop_
_entity.id
_entity.type
_entity.pdbx_description
1 polymer ?
#
loop_
_entity_poly.entity_id
_entity_poly.type
_entity_poly.pdbx_seq_one_letter_code
_entity_poly.pdbx_strand_id
1 'polypeptide(L)'
;MKQFLLRCFSIVIPLCALFAASAFGADEAPPAPRISPEISYARVLLADTLCKGETLEPTTKKEKGKTVIAERPVILCAYKESDKSWHVVKLLVQYPLPDCFRKTRLVDRHDQCGAFPFRTLTPEYGVEHVSGLGIPRLVFSASHQGEPLKIYRYRHIWFADHMTPVSPAAEMLAKAVWIEHTPYAKEFHDDEHVRAGAQFLYGKIVAAQNELRTAGLVSRTYPPLLVADVVSWKHLMNLGLIEQMDHDSFNGFGVCLSPDERGIPEDEIGRRILCKEESARKTTEAILVEYALNREQSFRYSISSARAVGPYQFTDRGGNGTYAMVVRECKAAQLIPSFMDGATDLGNVIKAAACLLDLELAGLPPAVQLLYATNPRIGGIYPVAAYNEGGGGARELYRRIQASKIDLAVFSDEAFELPRKVFDRSRECVGCRKGGSQRARTIFNEETYMYIKKYLYVWKFVDELALDGTPVSRRQTPSRP
;
A
#
# COMPACT_ATOMS: atom_id res chain seq x y z
N MET A 1 -46.20 74.84 39.57
CA MET A 1 -45.22 75.15 40.64
C MET A 1 -43.88 74.59 40.20
N LYS A 2 -42.91 75.44 39.82
CA LYS A 2 -41.68 75.73 40.62
C LYS A 2 -41.04 74.43 41.14
N GLN A 3 -39.80 74.04 40.85
CA GLN A 3 -38.57 74.83 40.79
C GLN A 3 -37.39 73.89 40.43
N PHE A 4 -36.42 74.40 39.66
CA PHE A 4 -34.95 74.32 39.87
C PHE A 4 -34.28 72.93 39.97
N LEU A 5 -33.36 72.52 39.08
CA LEU A 5 -32.02 73.02 38.68
C LEU A 5 -30.93 72.06 39.21
N LEU A 6 -30.26 71.34 38.30
CA LEU A 6 -28.79 71.26 38.09
C LEU A 6 -28.34 69.91 37.49
N ARG A 7 -27.74 70.02 36.28
CA ARG A 7 -26.47 69.42 35.80
C ARG A 7 -26.35 67.87 35.71
N CYS A 8 -25.81 67.26 34.66
CA CYS A 8 -24.83 67.70 33.65
C CYS A 8 -24.99 66.92 32.34
N PHE A 9 -24.44 67.54 31.28
CA PHE A 9 -24.31 67.07 29.90
C PHE A 9 -23.84 65.62 29.73
N SER A 10 -24.49 64.88 28.83
CA SER A 10 -23.81 63.98 27.90
C SER A 10 -24.58 63.97 26.58
N ILE A 11 -23.86 64.38 25.53
CA ILE A 11 -24.37 64.57 24.17
C ILE A 11 -24.70 63.21 23.58
N VAL A 12 -25.92 63.12 23.07
CA VAL A 12 -26.41 62.06 22.18
C VAL A 12 -25.99 62.43 20.75
N ILE A 13 -25.22 61.56 20.08
CA ILE A 13 -25.35 61.33 18.64
C ILE A 13 -25.16 59.82 18.38
N PRO A 14 -26.17 59.16 17.80
CA PRO A 14 -26.03 57.84 17.20
C PRO A 14 -25.86 57.95 15.67
N LEU A 15 -25.48 56.81 15.09
CA LEU A 15 -25.47 56.41 13.68
C LEU A 15 -24.22 56.68 12.82
N CYS A 16 -23.88 55.60 12.11
CA CYS A 16 -23.02 55.46 10.93
C CYS A 16 -21.52 55.27 11.16
N ALA A 17 -21.12 54.00 11.36
CA ALA A 17 -20.02 53.38 10.61
C ALA A 17 -20.10 51.86 10.73
N LEU A 18 -20.64 51.22 9.68
CA LEU A 18 -20.55 49.78 9.45
C LEU A 18 -19.12 49.42 9.02
N PHE A 19 -18.54 48.46 9.73
CA PHE A 19 -17.58 47.44 9.28
C PHE A 19 -16.65 47.79 8.12
N ALA A 20 -15.45 48.26 8.46
CA ALA A 20 -14.24 48.01 7.70
C ALA A 20 -13.08 47.83 8.70
N ALA A 21 -12.76 46.58 9.05
CA ALA A 21 -11.51 46.22 9.71
C ALA A 21 -11.11 44.79 9.32
N SER A 22 -10.27 44.74 8.29
CA SER A 22 -9.12 43.84 8.13
C SER A 22 -9.30 42.38 8.53
N ALA A 23 -9.48 41.53 7.53
CA ALA A 23 -8.99 40.16 7.53
C ALA A 23 -7.46 40.19 7.66
N PHE A 24 -6.95 40.08 8.88
CA PHE A 24 -5.58 39.67 9.12
C PHE A 24 -5.54 38.15 8.99
N GLY A 25 -4.65 37.69 8.09
CA GLY A 25 -4.41 36.28 7.86
C GLY A 25 -4.13 35.55 9.16
N ALA A 26 -4.72 34.37 9.31
CA ALA A 26 -4.18 33.39 10.21
C ALA A 26 -2.76 33.10 9.71
N ASP A 27 -1.76 33.58 10.45
CA ASP A 27 -0.38 33.12 10.32
C ASP A 27 -0.43 31.60 10.49
N GLU A 28 -0.31 30.86 9.38
CA GLU A 28 0.02 29.44 9.44
C GLU A 28 1.33 29.35 10.23
N ALA A 29 1.27 28.71 11.40
CA ALA A 29 2.46 28.40 12.16
C ALA A 29 3.49 27.77 11.19
N PRO A 30 4.77 28.21 11.21
CA PRO A 30 5.77 27.70 10.30
C PRO A 30 5.76 26.17 10.37
N PRO A 31 5.79 25.46 9.22
CA PRO A 31 5.72 24.02 9.21
C PRO A 31 6.84 23.48 10.12
N ALA A 32 6.46 22.56 11.02
CA ALA A 32 7.42 21.92 11.91
C ALA A 32 8.64 21.45 11.10
N PRO A 33 9.87 21.60 11.62
CA PRO A 33 11.07 21.27 10.86
C PRO A 33 10.97 19.84 10.33
N ARG A 34 11.12 19.68 9.01
CA ARG A 34 11.10 18.36 8.37
C ARG A 34 12.29 17.56 8.90
N ILE A 35 12.02 16.37 9.39
CA ILE A 35 13.03 15.47 9.96
C ILE A 35 13.61 14.66 8.80
N SER A 36 14.93 14.67 8.62
CA SER A 36 15.58 13.89 7.56
C SER A 36 15.29 12.38 7.71
N PRO A 37 15.27 11.60 6.62
CA PRO A 37 15.07 10.15 6.67
C PRO A 37 16.05 9.40 7.59
N GLU A 38 17.29 9.87 7.71
CA GLU A 38 18.32 9.28 8.57
C GLU A 38 17.96 9.41 10.05
N ILE A 39 17.53 10.60 10.47
CA ILE A 39 17.05 10.85 11.83
C ILE A 39 15.76 10.06 12.09
N SER A 40 14.82 10.04 11.12
CA SER A 40 13.61 9.23 11.26
C SER A 40 13.94 7.76 11.46
N TYR A 41 14.86 7.20 10.68
CA TYR A 41 15.28 5.82 10.82
C TYR A 41 16.03 5.55 12.14
N ALA A 42 16.88 6.47 12.60
CA ALA A 42 17.54 6.37 13.91
C ALA A 42 16.50 6.36 15.05
N ARG A 43 15.47 7.21 14.98
CA ARG A 43 14.37 7.21 15.95
C ARG A 43 13.54 5.94 15.87
N VAL A 44 13.32 5.40 14.68
CA VAL A 44 12.71 4.08 14.52
C VAL A 44 13.49 3.00 15.29
N LEU A 45 14.83 2.97 15.19
CA LEU A 45 15.67 1.99 15.90
C LEU A 45 15.61 2.16 17.42
N LEU A 46 15.58 3.40 17.91
CA LEU A 46 15.40 3.70 19.33
C LEU A 46 14.00 3.28 19.81
N ALA A 47 12.96 3.60 19.06
CA ALA A 47 11.58 3.22 19.34
C ALA A 47 11.41 1.70 19.36
N ASP A 48 12.13 0.97 18.50
CA ASP A 48 12.13 -0.50 18.48
C ASP A 48 12.67 -1.08 19.79
N THR A 49 13.75 -0.50 20.31
CA THR A 49 14.33 -0.88 21.61
C THR A 49 13.37 -0.58 22.75
N LEU A 50 12.75 0.61 22.74
CA LEU A 50 11.77 1.02 23.75
C LEU A 50 10.56 0.09 23.76
N CYS A 51 9.94 -0.12 22.58
CA CYS A 51 8.76 -0.97 22.44
C CYS A 51 9.06 -2.42 22.83
N LYS A 52 10.24 -2.95 22.52
CA LYS A 52 10.63 -4.32 22.90
C LYS A 52 10.68 -4.56 24.39
N GLY A 53 10.97 -3.53 25.18
CA GLY A 53 10.90 -3.59 26.64
C GLY A 53 9.49 -3.62 27.20
N GLU A 54 8.48 -3.33 26.39
CA GLU A 54 7.10 -3.21 26.82
C GLU A 54 6.30 -4.48 26.57
N THR A 55 5.51 -4.87 27.57
CA THR A 55 4.58 -5.99 27.52
C THR A 55 3.18 -5.54 27.89
N LEU A 56 2.20 -6.11 27.21
CA LEU A 56 0.79 -5.92 27.55
C LEU A 56 0.04 -7.22 27.24
N GLU A 57 -0.66 -7.76 28.24
CA GLU A 57 -1.42 -8.98 28.07
C GLU A 57 -2.72 -8.71 27.31
N PRO A 58 -3.12 -9.60 26.37
CA PRO A 58 -4.45 -9.57 25.78
C PRO A 58 -5.51 -9.92 26.81
N THR A 59 -6.73 -9.41 26.60
CA THR A 59 -7.87 -9.77 27.43
C THR A 59 -8.60 -10.98 26.85
N THR A 60 -9.37 -11.67 27.69
CA THR A 60 -10.12 -12.85 27.28
C THR A 60 -11.59 -12.74 27.65
N LYS A 61 -12.44 -13.45 26.91
CA LYS A 61 -13.87 -13.58 27.19
C LYS A 61 -14.29 -15.04 27.07
N LYS A 62 -15.42 -15.38 27.67
CA LYS A 62 -16.09 -16.67 27.45
C LYS A 62 -16.97 -16.59 26.22
N GLU A 63 -16.75 -17.48 25.27
CA GLU A 63 -17.56 -17.62 24.06
C GLU A 63 -17.85 -19.09 23.79
N LYS A 64 -19.13 -19.48 23.81
CA LYS A 64 -19.60 -20.87 23.59
C LYS A 64 -18.81 -21.92 24.40
N GLY A 65 -18.57 -21.63 25.69
CA GLY A 65 -17.84 -22.52 26.61
C GLY A 65 -16.31 -22.46 26.50
N LYS A 66 -15.75 -21.73 25.53
CA LYS A 66 -14.30 -21.54 25.37
C LYS A 66 -13.85 -20.20 25.93
N THR A 67 -12.62 -20.14 26.44
CA THR A 67 -11.94 -18.86 26.69
C THR A 67 -11.25 -18.45 25.40
N VAL A 68 -11.64 -17.32 24.82
CA VAL A 68 -11.09 -16.78 23.57
C VAL A 68 -10.50 -15.38 23.81
N ILE A 69 -9.61 -14.92 22.94
CA ILE A 69 -9.08 -13.55 23.00
C ILE A 69 -10.24 -12.57 22.73
N ALA A 70 -10.34 -11.53 23.56
CA ALA A 70 -11.37 -10.50 23.45
C ALA A 70 -10.80 -9.17 22.93
N GLU A 71 -9.61 -8.80 23.39
CA GLU A 71 -8.88 -7.63 22.93
C GLU A 71 -7.40 -7.98 22.79
N ARG A 72 -6.76 -7.44 21.76
CA ARG A 72 -5.32 -7.60 21.52
C ARG A 72 -4.57 -6.31 21.90
N PRO A 73 -3.36 -6.44 22.46
CA PRO A 73 -2.48 -5.31 22.76
C PRO A 73 -1.98 -4.62 21.49
N VAL A 74 -1.91 -3.30 21.57
CA VAL A 74 -1.15 -2.43 20.66
C VAL A 74 -0.38 -1.43 21.51
N ILE A 75 0.93 -1.37 21.34
CA ILE A 75 1.81 -0.43 22.05
C ILE A 75 2.40 0.54 21.03
N LEU A 76 2.27 1.83 21.29
CA LEU A 76 2.80 2.89 20.43
C LEU A 76 4.01 3.52 21.13
N CYS A 77 5.16 3.52 20.47
CA CYS A 77 6.35 4.24 20.91
C CYS A 77 6.44 5.53 20.10
N ALA A 78 6.10 6.63 20.77
CA ALA A 78 5.93 7.93 20.17
C ALA A 78 6.95 8.94 20.74
N TYR A 79 7.25 9.97 19.96
CA TYR A 79 8.24 10.98 20.30
C TYR A 79 7.60 12.37 20.27
N LYS A 80 7.87 13.15 21.31
CA LYS A 80 7.43 14.54 21.41
C LYS A 80 8.57 15.46 21.00
N GLU A 81 8.38 16.21 19.91
CA GLU A 81 9.46 17.02 19.33
C GLU A 81 9.84 18.23 20.20
N SER A 82 8.87 18.83 20.89
CA SER A 82 9.06 20.08 21.64
C SER A 82 9.99 19.93 22.85
N ASP A 83 9.87 18.83 23.60
CA ASP A 83 10.70 18.53 24.78
C ASP A 83 11.68 17.36 24.58
N LYS A 84 11.71 16.81 23.37
CA LYS A 84 12.62 15.72 22.96
C LYS A 84 12.50 14.46 23.83
N SER A 85 11.27 14.12 24.20
CA SER A 85 10.99 12.98 25.08
C SER A 85 10.26 11.82 24.38
N TRP A 86 10.47 10.61 24.92
CA TRP A 86 9.80 9.39 24.47
C TRP A 86 8.56 9.11 25.32
N HIS A 87 7.52 8.63 24.65
CA HIS A 87 6.24 8.27 25.23
C HIS A 87 5.83 6.87 24.80
N VAL A 88 5.31 6.09 25.75
CA VAL A 88 4.76 4.76 25.49
C VAL A 88 3.26 4.81 25.76
N VAL A 89 2.46 4.63 24.71
CA VAL A 89 1.00 4.63 24.77
C VAL A 89 0.51 3.20 24.62
N LYS A 90 -0.30 2.73 25.57
CA LYS A 90 -0.78 1.33 25.61
C LYS A 90 -2.26 1.26 25.28
N LEU A 91 -2.62 0.47 24.28
CA LEU A 91 -3.97 0.31 23.79
C LEU A 91 -4.40 -1.16 23.82
N LEU A 92 -5.69 -1.38 23.98
CA LEU A 92 -6.34 -2.66 23.70
C LEU A 92 -7.36 -2.47 22.58
N VAL A 93 -7.23 -3.26 21.53
CA VAL A 93 -8.09 -3.24 20.34
C VAL A 93 -8.95 -4.50 20.34
N GLN A 94 -10.26 -4.36 20.12
CA GLN A 94 -11.17 -5.49 20.07
C GLN A 94 -10.72 -6.55 19.05
N TYR A 95 -10.78 -7.82 19.45
CA TYR A 95 -10.40 -8.96 18.63
C TYR A 95 -11.40 -10.13 18.80
N PRO A 96 -11.93 -10.70 17.69
CA PRO A 96 -11.86 -10.16 16.34
C PRO A 96 -12.60 -8.83 16.25
N LEU A 97 -12.26 -8.02 15.25
CA LEU A 97 -13.05 -6.83 14.94
C LEU A 97 -14.50 -7.23 14.58
N PRO A 98 -15.48 -6.36 14.83
CA PRO A 98 -16.87 -6.58 14.43
C PRO A 98 -17.01 -6.88 12.93
N ASP A 99 -18.06 -7.63 12.59
CA ASP A 99 -18.34 -8.05 11.20
C ASP A 99 -18.46 -6.87 10.24
N CYS A 100 -19.01 -5.74 10.69
CA CYS A 100 -19.13 -4.52 9.88
C CYS A 100 -17.76 -4.05 9.37
N PHE A 101 -16.77 -3.88 10.26
CA PHE A 101 -15.41 -3.50 9.86
C PHE A 101 -14.75 -4.52 8.93
N ARG A 102 -15.02 -5.82 9.09
CA ARG A 102 -14.41 -6.88 8.28
C ARG A 102 -15.05 -7.05 6.90
N LYS A 103 -16.34 -6.73 6.74
CA LYS A 103 -17.12 -6.99 5.52
C LYS A 103 -17.40 -5.73 4.69
N THR A 104 -17.33 -4.55 5.29
CA THR A 104 -17.60 -3.28 4.63
C THR A 104 -16.34 -2.74 3.95
N ARG A 105 -16.48 -2.12 2.76
CA ARG A 105 -15.38 -1.45 2.04
C ARG A 105 -14.86 -0.26 2.84
N LEU A 106 -13.59 0.10 2.64
CA LEU A 106 -12.93 1.13 3.45
C LEU A 106 -13.71 2.46 3.48
N VAL A 107 -14.19 2.92 2.33
CA VAL A 107 -14.90 4.21 2.19
C VAL A 107 -16.27 4.22 2.87
N ASP A 108 -16.89 3.06 3.05
CA ASP A 108 -18.24 2.95 3.62
C ASP A 108 -18.21 2.73 5.14
N ARG A 109 -17.03 2.48 5.72
CA ARG A 109 -16.90 2.07 7.13
C ARG A 109 -17.23 3.17 8.11
N HIS A 110 -16.79 4.39 7.85
CA HIS A 110 -16.96 5.50 8.78
C HIS A 110 -18.44 5.72 9.09
N ASP A 111 -19.30 5.67 8.06
CA ASP A 111 -20.72 5.94 8.20
C ASP A 111 -21.51 4.71 8.71
N GLN A 112 -21.06 3.49 8.39
CA GLN A 112 -21.82 2.27 8.70
C GLN A 112 -21.39 1.56 9.99
N CYS A 113 -20.13 1.71 10.41
CA CYS A 113 -19.55 0.90 11.47
C CYS A 113 -19.38 1.64 12.81
N GLY A 114 -19.51 2.98 12.81
CA GLY A 114 -19.24 3.82 13.97
C GLY A 114 -17.75 3.89 14.34
N ALA A 115 -17.46 4.26 15.59
CA ALA A 115 -16.09 4.40 16.08
C ALA A 115 -15.33 3.06 16.09
N PHE A 116 -14.04 3.11 15.74
CA PHE A 116 -13.17 1.94 15.78
C PHE A 116 -13.06 1.40 17.23
N PRO A 117 -13.23 0.08 17.47
CA PRO A 117 -13.36 -0.45 18.83
C PRO A 117 -11.99 -0.68 19.49
N PHE A 118 -11.51 0.33 20.21
CA PHE A 118 -10.31 0.26 21.04
C PHE A 118 -10.49 1.05 22.35
N ARG A 119 -9.58 0.85 23.30
CA ARG A 119 -9.46 1.66 24.51
C ARG A 119 -8.00 1.95 24.86
N THR A 120 -7.76 3.13 25.39
CA THR A 120 -6.45 3.58 25.87
C THR A 120 -6.27 3.21 27.34
N LEU A 121 -5.11 2.64 27.69
CA LEU A 121 -4.74 2.26 29.06
C LEU A 121 -3.86 3.30 29.76
N THR A 122 -3.36 4.26 29.00
CA THR A 122 -2.55 5.41 29.45
C THR A 122 -3.41 6.68 29.27
N PRO A 123 -4.30 7.00 30.23
CA PRO A 123 -5.36 8.00 30.07
C PRO A 123 -4.87 9.44 29.91
N GLU A 124 -3.60 9.71 30.20
CA GLU A 124 -2.95 11.01 30.01
C GLU A 124 -2.69 11.35 28.53
N TYR A 125 -2.87 10.39 27.61
CA TYR A 125 -2.72 10.58 26.18
C TYR A 125 -4.07 10.66 25.46
N GLY A 126 -4.20 11.63 24.55
CA GLY A 126 -5.25 11.61 23.54
C GLY A 126 -4.88 10.64 22.43
N VAL A 127 -5.80 9.78 22.01
CA VAL A 127 -5.54 8.78 20.96
C VAL A 127 -6.75 8.65 20.06
N GLU A 128 -6.54 8.69 18.75
CA GLU A 128 -7.59 8.50 17.75
C GLU A 128 -7.18 7.46 16.71
N HIS A 129 -8.12 6.64 16.25
CA HIS A 129 -7.90 5.77 15.10
C HIS A 129 -7.93 6.60 13.82
N VAL A 130 -6.88 6.48 13.00
CA VAL A 130 -6.75 7.26 11.76
C VAL A 130 -7.14 6.40 10.55
N SER A 131 -6.59 5.19 10.43
CA SER A 131 -6.87 4.34 9.27
C SER A 131 -6.48 2.86 9.48
N GLY A 132 -6.95 2.02 8.56
CA GLY A 132 -6.66 0.59 8.46
C GLY A 132 -7.08 -0.27 9.66
N LEU A 133 -7.01 -1.59 9.48
CA LEU A 133 -7.54 -2.58 10.45
C LEU A 133 -6.54 -3.69 10.78
N GLY A 134 -5.76 -4.10 9.78
CA GLY A 134 -4.72 -5.11 9.90
C GLY A 134 -3.47 -4.53 10.54
N ILE A 135 -2.65 -5.38 11.15
CA ILE A 135 -1.41 -4.95 11.82
C ILE A 135 -0.51 -4.07 10.92
N PRO A 136 -0.22 -4.42 9.65
CA PRO A 136 0.65 -3.57 8.82
C PRO A 136 0.00 -2.25 8.37
N ARG A 137 -1.27 -2.01 8.69
CA ARG A 137 -2.04 -0.84 8.20
C ARG A 137 -2.78 -0.09 9.30
N LEU A 138 -2.70 -0.54 10.55
CA LEU A 138 -3.46 0.04 11.66
C LEU A 138 -2.75 1.29 12.15
N VAL A 139 -3.32 2.47 11.86
CA VAL A 139 -2.73 3.77 12.17
C VAL A 139 -3.54 4.46 13.27
N PHE A 140 -2.84 4.97 14.27
CA PHE A 140 -3.39 5.85 15.30
C PHE A 140 -2.69 7.22 15.23
N SER A 141 -3.36 8.25 15.72
CA SER A 141 -2.71 9.49 16.16
C SER A 141 -2.62 9.47 17.68
N ALA A 142 -1.61 10.14 18.24
CA ALA A 142 -1.46 10.28 19.68
C ALA A 142 -1.08 11.72 20.03
N SER A 143 -1.51 12.18 21.20
CA SER A 143 -1.16 13.49 21.74
C SER A 143 -0.93 13.41 23.25
N HIS A 144 -0.09 14.30 23.78
CA HIS A 144 0.16 14.45 25.20
C HIS A 144 0.04 15.93 25.57
N GLN A 145 -0.84 16.24 26.52
CA GLN A 145 -1.13 17.63 26.94
C GLN A 145 -1.55 18.54 25.77
N GLY A 146 -2.31 17.98 24.81
CA GLY A 146 -2.77 18.71 23.62
C GLY A 146 -1.74 18.82 22.49
N GLU A 147 -0.48 18.41 22.71
CA GLU A 147 0.55 18.40 21.68
C GLU A 147 0.61 17.07 20.94
N PRO A 148 0.64 17.05 19.59
CA PRO A 148 0.80 15.83 18.81
C PRO A 148 2.12 15.10 19.09
N LEU A 149 2.05 13.77 19.13
CA LEU A 149 3.20 12.87 19.21
C LEU A 149 3.42 12.20 17.86
N LYS A 150 4.68 12.10 17.42
CA LYS A 150 5.05 11.36 16.21
C LYS A 150 5.30 9.89 16.56
N ILE A 151 4.57 8.96 15.96
CA ILE A 151 4.64 7.53 16.33
C ILE A 151 5.69 6.84 15.48
N TYR A 152 6.79 6.43 16.12
CA TYR A 152 7.94 5.84 15.43
C TYR A 152 7.90 4.32 15.38
N ARG A 153 7.18 3.65 16.28
CA ARG A 153 6.94 2.20 16.23
C ARG A 153 5.60 1.81 16.83
N TYR A 154 5.00 0.80 16.21
CA TYR A 154 3.87 0.06 16.73
C TYR A 154 4.35 -1.34 17.07
N ARG A 155 3.99 -1.82 18.26
CA ARG A 155 4.21 -3.20 18.69
C ARG A 155 2.88 -3.90 18.84
N HIS A 156 2.72 -5.01 18.13
CA HIS A 156 1.50 -5.80 18.08
C HIS A 156 1.78 -7.25 18.45
N ILE A 157 0.79 -7.91 19.05
CA ILE A 157 0.76 -9.37 19.07
C ILE A 157 0.20 -9.87 17.73
N TRP A 158 0.95 -10.74 17.06
CA TRP A 158 0.55 -11.44 15.84
C TRP A 158 0.24 -12.89 16.18
N PHE A 159 -0.94 -13.33 15.75
CA PHE A 159 -1.41 -14.71 15.90
C PHE A 159 -1.24 -15.44 14.57
N ALA A 160 -0.76 -16.68 14.60
CA ALA A 160 -0.48 -17.45 13.40
C ALA A 160 -1.72 -17.62 12.50
N ASP A 161 -1.56 -17.48 11.18
CA ASP A 161 -2.66 -17.41 10.19
C ASP A 161 -3.62 -18.59 10.13
N HIS A 162 -3.21 -19.77 10.63
CA HIS A 162 -4.07 -20.94 10.67
C HIS A 162 -5.05 -20.90 11.85
N MET A 163 -4.93 -19.92 12.74
CA MET A 163 -5.80 -19.76 13.89
C MET A 163 -7.02 -18.93 13.53
N THR A 164 -8.15 -19.32 14.12
CA THR A 164 -9.38 -18.56 14.01
C THR A 164 -9.58 -17.72 15.27
N PRO A 165 -10.30 -16.59 15.21
CA PRO A 165 -10.61 -15.81 16.40
C PRO A 165 -11.42 -16.55 17.49
N VAL A 166 -11.94 -17.74 17.17
CA VAL A 166 -12.66 -18.62 18.10
C VAL A 166 -11.80 -19.75 18.68
N SER A 167 -10.50 -19.78 18.33
CA SER A 167 -9.52 -20.71 18.91
C SER A 167 -9.30 -20.42 20.40
N PRO A 168 -8.98 -21.44 21.23
CA PRO A 168 -8.70 -21.22 22.64
C PRO A 168 -7.56 -20.23 22.86
N ALA A 169 -7.74 -19.26 23.77
CA ALA A 169 -6.78 -18.20 24.03
C ALA A 169 -5.38 -18.75 24.37
N ALA A 170 -5.30 -19.80 25.21
CA ALA A 170 -4.03 -20.41 25.60
C ALA A 170 -3.23 -20.93 24.39
N GLU A 171 -3.90 -21.57 23.42
CA GLU A 171 -3.26 -22.06 22.20
C GLU A 171 -2.81 -20.91 21.29
N MET A 172 -3.60 -19.84 21.21
CA MET A 172 -3.24 -18.66 20.45
C MET A 172 -1.99 -17.98 21.01
N LEU A 173 -1.94 -17.80 22.32
CA LEU A 173 -0.82 -17.16 23.01
C LEU A 173 0.46 -18.00 22.95
N ALA A 174 0.35 -19.32 23.05
CA ALA A 174 1.50 -20.22 22.95
C ALA A 174 2.25 -20.13 21.60
N LYS A 175 1.61 -19.63 20.54
CA LYS A 175 2.19 -19.48 19.19
C LYS A 175 2.20 -18.02 18.72
N ALA A 176 1.83 -17.09 19.60
CA ALA A 176 1.83 -15.69 19.26
C ALA A 176 3.27 -15.16 19.23
N VAL A 177 3.51 -14.18 18.35
CA VAL A 177 4.78 -13.45 18.33
C VAL A 177 4.51 -11.96 18.40
N TRP A 178 5.40 -11.25 19.07
CA TRP A 178 5.39 -9.78 19.03
C TRP A 178 6.07 -9.31 17.75
N ILE A 179 5.44 -8.33 17.10
CA ILE A 179 5.95 -7.74 15.87
C ILE A 179 5.98 -6.23 15.98
N GLU A 180 7.06 -5.64 15.49
CA GLU A 180 7.29 -4.20 15.46
C GLU A 180 7.22 -3.69 14.03
N HIS A 181 6.40 -2.68 13.80
CA HIS A 181 6.18 -2.12 12.47
C HIS A 181 5.75 -0.65 12.56
N THR A 182 6.07 0.14 11.55
CA THR A 182 5.57 1.51 11.41
C THR A 182 4.80 1.59 10.10
N PRO A 183 3.45 1.62 10.13
CA PRO A 183 2.65 1.83 8.94
C PRO A 183 2.88 3.25 8.40
N TYR A 184 2.51 3.47 7.15
CA TYR A 184 2.51 4.82 6.58
C TYR A 184 1.64 5.77 7.44
N ALA A 185 2.21 6.91 7.80
CA ALA A 185 1.50 8.05 8.39
C ALA A 185 1.91 9.35 7.68
N LYS A 186 0.95 10.26 7.51
CA LYS A 186 1.13 11.51 6.74
C LYS A 186 2.28 12.37 7.26
N GLU A 187 2.57 12.30 8.55
CA GLU A 187 3.68 13.01 9.21
C GLU A 187 5.09 12.60 8.77
N PHE A 188 5.23 11.48 8.05
CA PHE A 188 6.46 11.02 7.41
C PHE A 188 6.47 11.23 5.90
N HIS A 189 5.41 11.82 5.33
CA HIS A 189 5.29 11.99 3.90
C HIS A 189 6.05 13.24 3.45
N ASP A 190 7.21 13.03 2.84
CA ASP A 190 7.95 14.03 2.08
C ASP A 190 8.85 13.37 1.02
N ASP A 191 9.33 14.18 0.08
CA ASP A 191 10.16 13.73 -1.04
C ASP A 191 11.47 13.06 -0.60
N GLU A 192 12.03 13.44 0.55
CA GLU A 192 13.28 12.84 1.06
C GLU A 192 13.03 11.41 1.54
N HIS A 193 11.95 11.17 2.29
CA HIS A 193 11.58 9.82 2.74
C HIS A 193 11.17 8.93 1.56
N VAL A 194 10.42 9.47 0.60
CA VAL A 194 10.09 8.74 -0.64
C VAL A 194 11.37 8.32 -1.36
N ARG A 195 12.32 9.23 -1.54
CA ARG A 195 13.59 8.94 -2.21
C ARG A 195 14.45 7.95 -1.41
N ALA A 196 14.53 8.09 -0.09
CA ALA A 196 15.27 7.19 0.78
C ALA A 196 14.72 5.75 0.73
N GLY A 197 13.39 5.62 0.68
CA GLY A 197 12.72 4.33 0.50
C GLY A 197 12.98 3.70 -0.87
N ALA A 198 12.92 4.52 -1.93
CA ALA A 198 13.18 4.08 -3.29
C ALA A 198 14.63 3.62 -3.47
N GLN A 199 15.59 4.39 -2.96
CA GLN A 199 17.01 4.04 -2.98
C GLN A 199 17.29 2.76 -2.19
N PHE A 200 16.65 2.58 -1.05
CA PHE A 200 16.78 1.36 -0.26
C PHE A 200 16.29 0.13 -1.02
N LEU A 201 15.06 0.15 -1.54
CA LEU A 201 14.51 -0.97 -2.28
C LEU A 201 15.31 -1.24 -3.57
N TYR A 202 15.71 -0.19 -4.28
CA TYR A 202 16.60 -0.32 -5.44
C TYR A 202 17.92 -1.00 -5.09
N GLY A 203 18.59 -0.58 -4.01
CA GLY A 203 19.82 -1.21 -3.54
C GLY A 203 19.65 -2.69 -3.21
N LYS A 204 18.52 -3.06 -2.60
CA LYS A 204 18.15 -4.47 -2.33
C LYS A 204 17.94 -5.27 -3.60
N ILE A 205 17.30 -4.67 -4.60
CA ILE A 205 17.08 -5.30 -5.91
C ILE A 205 18.41 -5.55 -6.63
N VAL A 206 19.30 -4.56 -6.66
CA VAL A 206 20.62 -4.68 -7.28
C VAL A 206 21.46 -5.75 -6.57
N ALA A 207 21.43 -5.79 -5.23
CA ALA A 207 22.13 -6.82 -4.45
C ALA A 207 21.61 -8.24 -4.80
N ALA A 208 20.30 -8.44 -4.80
CA ALA A 208 19.69 -9.72 -5.18
C ALA A 208 20.02 -10.13 -6.62
N GLN A 209 20.02 -9.19 -7.57
CA GLN A 209 20.44 -9.46 -8.95
C GLN A 209 21.92 -9.85 -9.02
N ASN A 210 22.80 -9.21 -8.26
CA ASN A 210 24.23 -9.56 -8.21
C ASN A 210 24.44 -10.97 -7.64
N GLU A 211 23.69 -11.37 -6.63
CA GLU A 211 23.71 -12.75 -6.12
C GLU A 211 23.30 -13.75 -7.21
N LEU A 212 22.23 -13.45 -7.97
CA LEU A 212 21.80 -14.30 -9.09
C LEU A 212 22.82 -14.37 -10.22
N ARG A 213 23.49 -13.25 -10.55
CA ARG A 213 24.60 -13.24 -11.53
C ARG A 213 25.76 -14.10 -11.07
N THR A 214 26.16 -13.94 -9.80
CA THR A 214 27.26 -14.71 -9.19
C THR A 214 26.96 -16.20 -9.18
N ALA A 215 25.70 -16.56 -8.96
CA ALA A 215 25.24 -17.95 -9.04
C ALA A 215 25.18 -18.51 -10.48
N GLY A 216 25.39 -17.69 -11.51
CA GLY A 216 25.33 -18.12 -12.90
C GLY A 216 23.96 -18.63 -13.33
N LEU A 217 22.87 -18.09 -12.75
CA LEU A 217 21.52 -18.55 -13.06
C LEU A 217 21.11 -18.15 -14.48
N VAL A 218 21.16 -19.12 -15.40
CA VAL A 218 20.76 -18.96 -16.80
C VAL A 218 19.24 -18.77 -16.90
N SER A 219 18.82 -17.81 -17.72
CA SER A 219 17.42 -17.56 -18.07
C SER A 219 16.83 -18.72 -18.86
N ARG A 220 15.62 -19.12 -18.47
CA ARG A 220 14.81 -20.08 -19.22
C ARG A 220 14.21 -19.46 -20.48
N THR A 221 13.96 -18.15 -20.47
CA THR A 221 13.38 -17.44 -21.60
C THR A 221 14.41 -17.25 -22.73
N TYR A 222 15.63 -16.80 -22.40
CA TYR A 222 16.65 -16.46 -23.39
C TYR A 222 18.01 -17.09 -23.09
N PRO A 223 18.20 -18.41 -23.23
CA PRO A 223 19.53 -18.99 -23.15
C PRO A 223 20.47 -18.40 -24.22
N PRO A 224 21.72 -18.02 -23.90
CA PRO A 224 22.45 -18.28 -22.66
C PRO A 224 22.46 -17.11 -21.64
N LEU A 225 21.58 -16.11 -21.77
CA LEU A 225 21.57 -14.93 -20.88
C LEU A 225 21.28 -15.35 -19.42
N LEU A 226 21.71 -14.53 -18.45
CA LEU A 226 21.40 -14.75 -17.04
C LEU A 226 20.04 -14.13 -16.68
N VAL A 227 19.31 -14.73 -15.72
CA VAL A 227 18.02 -14.21 -15.23
C VAL A 227 18.14 -12.75 -14.78
N ALA A 228 19.24 -12.40 -14.11
CA ALA A 228 19.51 -11.05 -13.63
C ALA A 228 19.81 -10.01 -14.73
N ASP A 229 20.05 -10.47 -15.96
CA ASP A 229 20.28 -9.61 -17.12
C ASP A 229 19.04 -9.55 -18.03
N VAL A 230 18.13 -10.52 -17.88
CA VAL A 230 16.83 -10.56 -18.56
C VAL A 230 15.78 -9.75 -17.79
N VAL A 231 15.65 -9.99 -16.48
CA VAL A 231 14.63 -9.35 -15.66
C VAL A 231 15.14 -8.01 -15.17
N SER A 232 14.59 -6.93 -15.75
CA SER A 232 14.95 -5.55 -15.35
C SER A 232 14.62 -5.26 -13.88
N TRP A 233 15.50 -4.51 -13.21
CA TRP A 233 15.29 -4.03 -11.84
C TRP A 233 13.98 -3.25 -11.69
N LYS A 234 13.50 -2.59 -12.76
CA LYS A 234 12.23 -1.86 -12.78
C LYS A 234 11.04 -2.79 -12.61
N HIS A 235 11.09 -4.02 -13.12
CA HIS A 235 10.03 -5.00 -12.89
C HIS A 235 9.95 -5.42 -11.42
N LEU A 236 11.12 -5.63 -10.81
CA LEU A 236 11.21 -6.01 -9.40
C LEU A 236 10.72 -4.88 -8.50
N MET A 237 11.13 -3.63 -8.79
CA MET A 237 10.61 -2.44 -8.11
C MET A 237 9.09 -2.33 -8.28
N ASN A 238 8.57 -2.53 -9.50
CA ASN A 238 7.14 -2.53 -9.77
C ASN A 238 6.39 -3.52 -8.88
N LEU A 239 6.80 -4.80 -8.87
CA LEU A 239 6.14 -5.83 -8.06
C LEU A 239 6.21 -5.49 -6.56
N GLY A 240 7.38 -5.08 -6.06
CA GLY A 240 7.56 -4.71 -4.66
C GLY A 240 6.71 -3.53 -4.20
N LEU A 241 6.20 -2.71 -5.13
CA LEU A 241 5.29 -1.61 -4.86
C LEU A 241 3.82 -2.02 -5.06
N ILE A 242 3.47 -2.58 -6.22
CA ILE A 242 2.09 -2.89 -6.64
C ILE A 242 1.42 -3.86 -5.66
N GLU A 243 2.15 -4.84 -5.16
CA GLU A 243 1.65 -5.84 -4.19
C GLU A 243 1.20 -5.21 -2.86
N GLN A 244 1.71 -4.02 -2.56
CA GLN A 244 1.39 -3.30 -1.34
C GLN A 244 0.39 -2.16 -1.58
N MET A 245 0.01 -1.88 -2.83
CA MET A 245 -0.95 -0.82 -3.15
C MET A 245 -2.39 -1.30 -3.01
N ASP A 246 -3.17 -0.55 -2.24
CA ASP A 246 -4.63 -0.67 -2.26
C ASP A 246 -5.21 -0.20 -3.61
N HIS A 247 -6.19 -0.92 -4.13
CA HIS A 247 -6.77 -0.64 -5.46
C HIS A 247 -7.62 0.64 -5.44
N ASP A 248 -8.42 0.81 -4.38
CA ASP A 248 -9.32 1.94 -4.21
C ASP A 248 -8.52 3.24 -4.02
N SER A 249 -7.52 3.20 -3.14
CA SER A 249 -6.60 4.33 -2.89
C SER A 249 -5.84 4.72 -4.15
N PHE A 250 -5.31 3.76 -4.90
CA PHE A 250 -4.61 4.04 -6.16
C PHE A 250 -5.54 4.69 -7.20
N ASN A 251 -6.79 4.22 -7.31
CA ASN A 251 -7.75 4.71 -8.29
C ASN A 251 -8.51 5.98 -7.84
N GLY A 252 -8.23 6.49 -6.64
CA GLY A 252 -8.90 7.66 -6.06
C GLY A 252 -10.36 7.41 -5.69
N PHE A 253 -10.76 6.17 -5.38
CA PHE A 253 -12.13 5.89 -4.96
C PHE A 253 -12.44 6.56 -3.61
N GLY A 254 -13.60 7.20 -3.49
CA GLY A 254 -13.99 7.99 -2.31
C GLY A 254 -13.35 9.38 -2.18
N VAL A 255 -12.30 9.69 -2.97
CA VAL A 255 -11.64 11.02 -3.00
C VAL A 255 -11.90 11.74 -4.33
N CYS A 256 -11.85 11.00 -5.43
CA CYS A 256 -11.94 11.52 -6.80
C CYS A 256 -13.21 11.05 -7.55
N LEU A 257 -14.02 10.15 -6.98
CA LEU A 257 -15.18 9.51 -7.65
C LEU A 257 -16.46 9.63 -6.82
N SER A 258 -17.59 9.97 -7.48
CA SER A 258 -18.95 9.68 -7.00
C SER A 258 -19.60 8.58 -7.86
N PRO A 259 -20.57 7.79 -7.34
CA PRO A 259 -21.05 6.54 -7.98
C PRO A 259 -21.83 6.68 -9.30
N ASP A 260 -22.24 7.87 -9.74
CA ASP A 260 -23.14 8.03 -10.91
C ASP A 260 -22.44 8.72 -12.10
N GLU A 261 -21.78 7.94 -12.94
CA GLU A 261 -21.02 8.46 -14.10
C GLU A 261 -21.80 8.33 -15.43
N ARG A 262 -22.89 9.09 -15.57
CA ARG A 262 -23.42 9.48 -16.89
C ARG A 262 -23.80 10.97 -16.88
N GLY A 263 -23.11 11.78 -17.69
CA GLY A 263 -23.45 13.19 -17.93
C GLY A 263 -22.52 14.25 -17.32
N ILE A 264 -21.27 13.90 -17.00
CA ILE A 264 -20.32 14.82 -16.34
C ILE A 264 -19.71 15.83 -17.35
N PRO A 265 -19.64 17.13 -17.03
CA PRO A 265 -19.02 18.17 -17.87
C PRO A 265 -17.52 17.96 -18.15
N GLU A 266 -17.04 18.49 -19.28
CA GLU A 266 -15.67 18.28 -19.78
C GLU A 266 -14.57 18.90 -18.89
N ASP A 267 -14.85 20.01 -18.21
CA ASP A 267 -13.95 20.65 -17.24
C ASP A 267 -13.79 19.83 -15.94
N GLU A 268 -14.79 19.01 -15.61
CA GLU A 268 -14.74 18.08 -14.49
C GLU A 268 -13.93 16.82 -14.84
N ILE A 269 -13.88 16.42 -16.13
CA ILE A 269 -13.06 15.30 -16.61
C ILE A 269 -11.57 15.59 -16.38
N GLY A 270 -11.08 16.78 -16.76
CA GLY A 270 -9.68 17.16 -16.57
C GLY A 270 -9.24 17.16 -15.10
N ARG A 271 -10.10 17.69 -14.21
CA ARG A 271 -9.86 17.68 -12.76
C ARG A 271 -9.81 16.26 -12.18
N ARG A 272 -10.70 15.36 -12.65
CA ARG A 272 -10.72 13.96 -12.21
C ARG A 272 -9.46 13.19 -12.63
N ILE A 273 -8.95 13.44 -13.83
CA ILE A 273 -7.68 12.83 -14.30
C ILE A 273 -6.54 13.23 -13.36
N LEU A 274 -6.39 14.53 -13.09
CA LEU A 274 -5.36 15.04 -12.17
C LEU A 274 -5.50 14.45 -10.76
N CYS A 275 -6.73 14.37 -10.24
CA CYS A 275 -6.99 13.77 -8.93
C CYS A 275 -6.57 12.29 -8.88
N LYS A 276 -6.87 11.51 -9.93
CA LYS A 276 -6.46 10.10 -10.01
C LYS A 276 -4.95 9.94 -10.10
N GLU A 277 -4.27 10.78 -10.88
CA GLU A 277 -2.80 10.77 -10.94
C GLU A 277 -2.16 11.12 -9.59
N GLU A 278 -2.71 12.11 -8.88
CA GLU A 278 -2.27 12.48 -7.54
C GLU A 278 -2.51 11.34 -6.53
N SER A 279 -3.66 10.66 -6.62
CA SER A 279 -3.98 9.51 -5.78
C SER A 279 -3.04 8.32 -6.02
N ALA A 280 -2.75 8.04 -7.30
CA ALA A 280 -1.77 7.03 -7.70
C ALA A 280 -0.37 7.37 -7.17
N ARG A 281 0.02 8.64 -7.24
CA ARG A 281 1.30 9.14 -6.75
C ARG A 281 1.43 8.96 -5.25
N LYS A 282 0.48 9.51 -4.48
CA LYS A 282 0.44 9.40 -3.02
C LYS A 282 0.44 7.96 -2.54
N THR A 283 -0.32 7.09 -3.22
CA THR A 283 -0.35 5.65 -2.89
C THR A 283 1.01 5.01 -3.10
N THR A 284 1.70 5.35 -4.19
CA THR A 284 3.05 4.83 -4.49
C THR A 284 4.09 5.34 -3.49
N GLU A 285 4.07 6.64 -3.22
CA GLU A 285 4.94 7.32 -2.27
C GLU A 285 4.77 6.77 -0.84
N ALA A 286 3.54 6.48 -0.41
CA ALA A 286 3.27 5.89 0.90
C ALA A 286 3.98 4.55 1.10
N ILE A 287 4.00 3.68 0.08
CA ILE A 287 4.72 2.40 0.14
C ILE A 287 6.23 2.62 0.26
N LEU A 288 6.77 3.60 -0.46
CA LEU A 288 8.20 3.94 -0.38
C LEU A 288 8.57 4.52 0.98
N VAL A 289 7.73 5.36 1.58
CA VAL A 289 7.93 5.84 2.95
C VAL A 289 7.99 4.66 3.94
N GLU A 290 7.14 3.65 3.79
CA GLU A 290 7.24 2.43 4.62
C GLU A 290 8.54 1.63 4.37
N TYR A 291 9.08 1.63 3.14
CA TYR A 291 10.43 1.11 2.87
C TYR A 291 11.53 1.91 3.57
N ALA A 292 11.40 3.24 3.63
CA ALA A 292 12.36 4.09 4.34
C ALA A 292 12.36 3.85 5.86
N LEU A 293 11.17 3.69 6.45
CA LEU A 293 10.99 3.53 7.89
C LEU A 293 11.31 2.11 8.38
N ASN A 294 10.91 1.07 7.63
CA ASN A 294 11.00 -0.31 8.09
C ASN A 294 12.17 -1.10 7.50
N ARG A 295 12.79 -0.64 6.41
CA ARG A 295 13.94 -1.28 5.74
C ARG A 295 13.67 -2.77 5.47
N GLU A 296 14.50 -3.68 5.98
CA GLU A 296 14.35 -5.14 5.76
C GLU A 296 13.02 -5.70 6.30
N GLN A 297 12.39 -4.98 7.23
CA GLN A 297 11.14 -5.41 7.87
C GLN A 297 9.90 -4.88 7.13
N SER A 298 10.06 -4.12 6.06
CA SER A 298 8.95 -3.58 5.26
C SER A 298 8.07 -4.72 4.73
N PHE A 299 6.79 -4.67 5.07
CA PHE A 299 5.77 -5.63 4.66
C PHE A 299 6.07 -7.09 5.01
N ARG A 300 7.02 -7.34 5.93
CA ARG A 300 7.40 -8.69 6.38
C ARG A 300 6.20 -9.49 6.88
N TYR A 301 5.27 -8.80 7.54
CA TYR A 301 4.06 -9.39 8.14
C TYR A 301 2.80 -9.10 7.33
N SER A 302 2.93 -8.67 6.08
CA SER A 302 1.79 -8.48 5.17
C SER A 302 1.26 -9.83 4.70
N ILE A 303 -0.02 -10.08 4.97
CA ILE A 303 -0.69 -11.34 4.64
C ILE A 303 -2.05 -11.05 4.05
N SER A 304 -2.29 -11.49 2.81
CA SER A 304 -3.58 -11.32 2.14
C SER A 304 -4.62 -12.32 2.60
N SER A 305 -5.89 -12.06 2.27
CA SER A 305 -6.98 -13.02 2.44
C SER A 305 -6.76 -14.33 1.66
N ALA A 306 -5.99 -14.28 0.58
CA ALA A 306 -5.59 -15.45 -0.21
C ALA A 306 -4.32 -16.15 0.33
N ARG A 307 -3.84 -15.75 1.51
CA ARG A 307 -2.64 -16.26 2.18
C ARG A 307 -1.35 -16.01 1.39
N ALA A 308 -1.32 -14.89 0.68
CA ALA A 308 -0.11 -14.37 0.07
C ALA A 308 0.71 -13.63 1.13
N VAL A 309 2.03 -13.85 1.19
CA VAL A 309 2.88 -13.44 2.32
C VAL A 309 4.03 -12.53 1.85
N GLY A 310 4.33 -11.51 2.66
CA GLY A 310 5.53 -10.69 2.54
C GLY A 310 5.45 -9.56 1.52
N PRO A 311 6.56 -8.84 1.26
CA PRO A 311 6.57 -7.66 0.39
C PRO A 311 6.18 -7.94 -1.06
N TYR A 312 6.37 -9.17 -1.53
CA TYR A 312 6.05 -9.62 -2.89
C TYR A 312 4.86 -10.60 -2.94
N GLN A 313 4.15 -10.78 -1.81
CA GLN A 313 2.89 -11.53 -1.72
C GLN A 313 2.94 -12.91 -2.43
N PHE A 314 3.95 -13.72 -2.11
CA PHE A 314 4.03 -15.10 -2.63
C PHE A 314 3.02 -16.01 -1.94
N THR A 315 2.55 -17.04 -2.64
CA THR A 315 1.71 -18.11 -2.08
C THR A 315 2.42 -19.46 -2.15
N ASP A 316 2.11 -20.36 -1.21
CA ASP A 316 2.75 -21.69 -1.16
C ASP A 316 1.78 -22.87 -1.20
N ARG A 317 0.49 -22.68 -0.87
CA ARG A 317 -0.56 -23.73 -0.93
C ARG A 317 -0.11 -25.10 -0.37
N GLY A 318 0.65 -25.10 0.72
CA GLY A 318 1.18 -26.32 1.36
C GLY A 318 2.24 -27.05 0.51
N GLY A 319 3.19 -26.31 -0.07
CA GLY A 319 4.27 -26.83 -0.93
C GLY A 319 3.93 -26.99 -2.42
N ASN A 320 2.70 -26.65 -2.82
CA ASN A 320 2.19 -26.80 -4.19
C ASN A 320 1.86 -25.45 -4.86
N GLY A 321 2.21 -24.34 -4.22
CA GLY A 321 1.99 -22.98 -4.70
C GLY A 321 3.21 -22.42 -5.42
N THR A 322 3.11 -21.13 -5.73
CA THR A 322 4.08 -20.40 -6.53
C THR A 322 5.48 -20.41 -5.92
N TYR A 323 5.59 -20.21 -4.60
CA TYR A 323 6.89 -20.15 -3.93
C TYR A 323 7.64 -21.48 -4.01
N ALA A 324 7.01 -22.59 -3.59
CA ALA A 324 7.61 -23.92 -3.69
C ALA A 324 7.95 -24.32 -5.14
N MET A 325 7.14 -23.91 -6.13
CA MET A 325 7.48 -24.10 -7.54
C MET A 325 8.79 -23.36 -7.88
N VAL A 326 8.88 -22.07 -7.55
CA VAL A 326 10.08 -21.27 -7.83
C VAL A 326 11.32 -21.85 -7.16
N VAL A 327 11.25 -22.27 -5.90
CA VAL A 327 12.36 -22.93 -5.19
C VAL A 327 12.84 -24.18 -5.94
N ARG A 328 11.93 -24.99 -6.49
CA ARG A 328 12.29 -26.21 -7.24
C ARG A 328 12.91 -25.90 -8.60
N GLU A 329 12.39 -24.90 -9.30
CA GLU A 329 12.78 -24.56 -10.67
C GLU A 329 14.06 -23.70 -10.73
N CYS A 330 14.31 -22.89 -9.70
CA CYS A 330 15.43 -21.95 -9.61
C CYS A 330 16.50 -22.39 -8.60
N LYS A 331 16.97 -23.64 -8.69
CA LYS A 331 17.91 -24.20 -7.70
C LYS A 331 19.20 -23.39 -7.54
N ALA A 332 19.75 -22.86 -8.64
CA ALA A 332 20.98 -22.07 -8.59
C ALA A 332 20.81 -20.75 -7.82
N ALA A 333 19.59 -20.22 -7.67
CA ALA A 333 19.33 -19.02 -6.88
C ALA A 333 19.50 -19.22 -5.36
N GLN A 334 19.64 -20.47 -4.89
CA GLN A 334 19.80 -20.85 -3.48
C GLN A 334 18.74 -20.19 -2.58
N LEU A 335 17.48 -20.25 -3.02
CA LEU A 335 16.35 -19.69 -2.28
C LEU A 335 16.11 -20.47 -0.97
N ILE A 336 15.70 -19.75 0.07
CA ILE A 336 15.32 -20.33 1.36
C ILE A 336 14.11 -21.26 1.15
N PRO A 337 14.21 -22.58 1.39
CA PRO A 337 13.12 -23.51 1.07
C PRO A 337 11.88 -23.34 1.97
N SER A 338 12.06 -22.88 3.21
CA SER A 338 10.96 -22.57 4.13
C SER A 338 10.16 -21.39 3.58
N PHE A 339 8.88 -21.60 3.28
CA PHE A 339 8.03 -20.56 2.69
C PHE A 339 7.93 -19.32 3.58
N MET A 340 7.64 -19.49 4.88
CA MET A 340 7.48 -18.34 5.77
C MET A 340 8.79 -17.57 5.93
N ASP A 341 9.92 -18.25 6.06
CA ASP A 341 11.21 -17.56 6.19
C ASP A 341 11.62 -16.89 4.87
N GLY A 342 11.40 -17.59 3.75
CA GLY A 342 11.83 -17.13 2.45
C GLY A 342 10.95 -16.03 1.83
N ALA A 343 9.63 -16.10 2.00
CA ALA A 343 8.72 -15.07 1.48
C ALA A 343 8.76 -13.78 2.30
N THR A 344 9.26 -13.84 3.55
CA THR A 344 9.36 -12.68 4.45
C THR A 344 10.78 -12.09 4.51
N ASP A 345 11.80 -12.80 4.01
CA ASP A 345 13.13 -12.27 3.78
C ASP A 345 13.18 -11.46 2.47
N LEU A 346 13.45 -10.16 2.58
CA LEU A 346 13.37 -9.22 1.45
C LEU A 346 14.33 -9.59 0.31
N GLY A 347 15.59 -9.91 0.62
CA GLY A 347 16.59 -10.27 -0.40
C GLY A 347 16.23 -11.57 -1.12
N ASN A 348 15.84 -12.58 -0.36
CA ASN A 348 15.42 -13.87 -0.90
C ASN A 348 14.17 -13.75 -1.78
N VAL A 349 13.13 -13.04 -1.32
CA VAL A 349 11.88 -12.94 -2.08
C VAL A 349 12.03 -12.11 -3.36
N ILE A 350 12.95 -11.14 -3.39
CA ILE A 350 13.32 -10.43 -4.64
C ILE A 350 13.93 -11.42 -5.65
N LYS A 351 14.85 -12.29 -5.22
CA LYS A 351 15.41 -13.34 -6.08
C LYS A 351 14.31 -14.29 -6.58
N ALA A 352 13.38 -14.68 -5.70
CA ALA A 352 12.23 -15.51 -6.06
C ALA A 352 11.33 -14.81 -7.10
N ALA A 353 11.08 -13.51 -6.96
CA ALA A 353 10.32 -12.73 -7.93
C ALA A 353 11.01 -12.66 -9.30
N ALA A 354 12.34 -12.45 -9.33
CA ALA A 354 13.11 -12.46 -10.57
C ALA A 354 13.01 -13.82 -11.29
N CYS A 355 13.15 -14.90 -10.53
CA CYS A 355 12.94 -16.25 -11.02
C CYS A 355 11.53 -16.47 -11.58
N LEU A 356 10.50 -16.06 -10.84
CA LEU A 356 9.12 -16.25 -11.27
C LEU A 356 8.84 -15.50 -12.58
N LEU A 357 9.32 -14.26 -12.70
CA LEU A 357 9.14 -13.47 -13.92
C LEU A 357 9.78 -14.15 -15.15
N ASP A 358 11.00 -14.68 -15.01
CA ASP A 358 11.64 -15.42 -16.10
C ASP A 358 10.90 -16.73 -16.45
N LEU A 359 10.44 -17.47 -15.43
CA LEU A 359 9.68 -18.71 -15.64
C LEU A 359 8.34 -18.46 -16.34
N GLU A 360 7.60 -17.44 -15.92
CA GLU A 360 6.33 -17.06 -16.55
C GLU A 360 6.56 -16.55 -17.97
N LEU A 361 7.59 -15.73 -18.20
CA LEU A 361 7.93 -15.23 -19.53
C LEU A 361 8.29 -16.37 -20.50
N ALA A 362 9.05 -17.36 -20.05
CA ALA A 362 9.36 -18.55 -20.84
C ALA A 362 8.11 -19.36 -21.25
N GLY A 363 7.06 -19.33 -20.42
CA GLY A 363 5.78 -20.00 -20.68
C GLY A 363 4.83 -19.27 -21.64
N LEU A 364 5.18 -18.04 -22.04
CA LEU A 364 4.38 -17.19 -22.92
C LEU A 364 4.77 -17.35 -24.41
N PRO A 365 3.89 -16.95 -25.35
CA PRO A 365 4.17 -17.07 -26.78
C PRO A 365 5.46 -16.35 -27.22
N PRO A 366 6.20 -16.86 -28.24
CA PRO A 366 7.44 -16.22 -28.71
C PRO A 366 7.29 -14.74 -29.09
N ALA A 367 6.13 -14.33 -29.62
CA ALA A 367 5.86 -12.92 -29.92
C ALA A 367 5.86 -12.04 -28.66
N VAL A 368 5.40 -12.56 -27.52
CA VAL A 368 5.46 -11.87 -26.22
C VAL A 368 6.90 -11.79 -25.72
N GLN A 369 7.66 -12.88 -25.84
CA GLN A 369 9.08 -12.90 -25.50
C GLN A 369 9.86 -11.88 -26.36
N LEU A 370 9.59 -11.81 -27.67
CA LEU A 370 10.22 -10.81 -28.53
C LEU A 370 9.85 -9.37 -28.11
N LEU A 371 8.57 -9.12 -27.82
CA LEU A 371 8.11 -7.82 -27.34
C LEU A 371 8.75 -7.43 -26.01
N TYR A 372 8.92 -8.38 -25.08
CA TYR A 372 9.62 -8.13 -23.82
C TYR A 372 11.09 -7.76 -24.06
N ALA A 373 11.78 -8.46 -24.96
CA ALA A 373 13.17 -8.18 -25.27
C ALA A 373 13.37 -6.79 -25.91
N THR A 374 12.44 -6.34 -26.75
CA THR A 374 12.55 -5.05 -27.46
C THR A 374 11.95 -3.88 -26.69
N ASN A 375 10.92 -4.13 -25.88
CA ASN A 375 10.27 -3.13 -25.04
C ASN A 375 9.84 -3.77 -23.71
N PRO A 376 10.75 -3.87 -22.73
CA PRO A 376 10.48 -4.50 -21.44
C PRO A 376 9.30 -3.87 -20.70
N ARG A 377 9.06 -2.56 -20.86
CA ARG A 377 7.91 -1.87 -20.27
C ARG A 377 6.61 -2.48 -20.80
N ILE A 378 6.43 -2.53 -22.11
CA ILE A 378 5.18 -2.99 -22.72
C ILE A 378 5.07 -4.51 -22.72
N GLY A 379 6.15 -5.24 -23.03
CA GLY A 379 6.16 -6.70 -22.95
C GLY A 379 5.99 -7.22 -21.52
N GLY A 380 6.40 -6.44 -20.52
CA GLY A 380 6.28 -6.77 -19.10
C GLY A 380 4.86 -6.87 -18.56
N ILE A 381 3.85 -6.32 -19.26
CA ILE A 381 2.44 -6.46 -18.84
C ILE A 381 2.01 -7.94 -18.73
N TYR A 382 2.61 -8.81 -19.55
CA TYR A 382 2.23 -10.22 -19.60
C TYR A 382 2.79 -11.05 -18.45
N PRO A 383 4.11 -11.04 -18.14
CA PRO A 383 4.61 -11.73 -16.96
C PRO A 383 4.07 -11.12 -15.66
N VAL A 384 3.75 -9.81 -15.63
CA VAL A 384 3.07 -9.16 -14.50
C VAL A 384 1.61 -9.64 -14.36
N ALA A 385 0.87 -9.78 -15.47
CA ALA A 385 -0.45 -10.42 -15.43
C ALA A 385 -0.38 -11.90 -15.02
N ALA A 386 0.69 -12.60 -15.40
CA ALA A 386 0.93 -13.97 -14.97
C ALA A 386 1.26 -14.04 -13.47
N TYR A 387 1.94 -13.03 -12.92
CA TYR A 387 2.18 -12.92 -11.49
C TYR A 387 0.84 -12.83 -10.71
N ASN A 388 -0.13 -12.07 -11.22
CA ASN A 388 -1.45 -11.90 -10.61
C ASN A 388 -2.38 -13.12 -10.80
N GLU A 389 -2.47 -13.69 -12.00
CA GLU A 389 -3.48 -14.72 -12.33
C GLU A 389 -2.91 -16.09 -12.74
N GLY A 390 -1.59 -16.23 -12.78
CA GLY A 390 -0.87 -17.35 -13.40
C GLY A 390 -0.78 -17.24 -14.93
N GLY A 391 0.13 -18.02 -15.54
CA GLY A 391 0.37 -18.01 -16.99
C GLY A 391 -0.86 -18.30 -17.88
N GLY A 392 -1.92 -18.90 -17.33
CA GLY A 392 -3.21 -19.02 -18.02
C GLY A 392 -3.88 -17.67 -18.29
N GLY A 393 -3.93 -16.80 -17.28
CA GLY A 393 -4.49 -15.45 -17.36
C GLY A 393 -3.71 -14.57 -18.32
N ALA A 394 -2.38 -14.63 -18.28
CA ALA A 394 -1.52 -13.89 -19.20
C ALA A 394 -1.69 -14.32 -20.67
N ARG A 395 -1.87 -15.62 -20.94
CA ARG A 395 -2.16 -16.11 -22.31
C ARG A 395 -3.54 -15.69 -22.80
N GLU A 396 -4.54 -15.63 -21.91
CA GLU A 396 -5.85 -15.07 -22.22
C GLU A 396 -5.74 -13.57 -22.54
N LEU A 397 -4.99 -12.80 -21.75
CA LEU A 397 -4.72 -11.38 -22.01
C LEU A 397 -4.10 -11.18 -23.39
N TYR A 398 -3.07 -11.98 -23.74
CA TYR A 398 -2.45 -11.95 -25.07
C TYR A 398 -3.47 -12.19 -26.19
N ARG A 399 -4.29 -13.25 -26.07
CA ARG A 399 -5.34 -13.55 -27.07
C ARG A 399 -6.34 -12.41 -27.22
N ARG A 400 -6.70 -11.72 -26.14
CA ARG A 400 -7.67 -10.61 -26.17
C ARG A 400 -7.12 -9.34 -26.79
N ILE A 401 -5.85 -9.02 -26.53
CA ILE A 401 -5.16 -7.89 -27.17
C ILE A 401 -5.10 -8.12 -28.69
N GLN A 402 -4.72 -9.34 -29.11
CA GLN A 402 -4.69 -9.73 -30.52
C GLN A 402 -6.08 -9.67 -31.16
N ALA A 403 -7.10 -10.24 -30.52
CA ALA A 403 -8.49 -10.20 -31.00
C ALA A 403 -9.04 -8.77 -31.09
N SER A 404 -8.60 -7.88 -30.20
CA SER A 404 -8.98 -6.47 -30.18
C SER A 404 -8.25 -5.62 -31.22
N LYS A 405 -7.30 -6.21 -31.95
CA LYS A 405 -6.41 -5.54 -32.92
C LYS A 405 -5.73 -4.31 -32.33
N ILE A 406 -5.34 -4.39 -31.07
CA ILE A 406 -4.61 -3.32 -30.40
C ILE A 406 -3.13 -3.49 -30.74
N ASP A 407 -2.57 -2.47 -31.38
CA ASP A 407 -1.15 -2.41 -31.64
C ASP A 407 -0.42 -1.85 -30.41
N LEU A 408 0.22 -2.73 -29.66
CA LEU A 408 1.00 -2.35 -28.48
C LEU A 408 2.30 -1.60 -28.85
N ALA A 409 2.78 -1.68 -30.09
CA ALA A 409 3.97 -0.94 -30.51
C ALA A 409 3.72 0.57 -30.62
N VAL A 410 2.45 0.97 -30.80
CA VAL A 410 2.01 2.38 -30.89
C VAL A 410 1.36 2.85 -29.58
N PHE A 411 1.30 1.98 -28.57
CA PHE A 411 0.79 2.34 -27.26
C PHE A 411 1.74 3.37 -26.63
N SER A 412 1.28 4.62 -26.52
CA SER A 412 2.15 5.74 -26.22
C SER A 412 2.74 5.64 -24.81
N ASP A 413 3.87 6.30 -24.60
CA ASP A 413 4.50 6.31 -23.28
C ASP A 413 3.63 6.96 -22.20
N GLU A 414 2.72 7.84 -22.62
CA GLU A 414 1.75 8.56 -21.80
C GLU A 414 0.48 7.75 -21.50
N ALA A 415 0.24 6.65 -22.22
CA ALA A 415 -0.94 5.83 -21.98
C ALA A 415 -0.74 4.96 -20.72
N PHE A 416 -1.51 5.26 -19.66
CA PHE A 416 -1.48 4.52 -18.39
C PHE A 416 -2.40 3.30 -18.36
N GLU A 417 -3.26 3.15 -19.36
CA GLU A 417 -4.35 2.18 -19.34
C GLU A 417 -4.56 1.52 -20.68
N LEU A 418 -4.62 0.19 -20.68
CA LEU A 418 -5.11 -0.56 -21.83
C LEU A 418 -6.63 -0.38 -21.97
N PRO A 419 -7.18 -0.44 -23.19
CA PRO A 419 -8.62 -0.33 -23.40
C PRO A 419 -9.42 -1.33 -22.56
N ARG A 420 -10.44 -0.87 -21.82
CA ARG A 420 -11.23 -1.73 -20.89
C ARG A 420 -11.76 -3.02 -21.53
N LYS A 421 -12.13 -2.97 -22.82
CA LYS A 421 -12.60 -4.13 -23.60
C LYS A 421 -11.64 -5.33 -23.60
N VAL A 422 -10.35 -5.10 -23.37
CA VAL A 422 -9.33 -6.17 -23.26
C VAL A 422 -9.57 -7.04 -22.03
N PHE A 423 -10.25 -6.53 -21.00
CA PHE A 423 -10.48 -7.20 -19.74
C PHE A 423 -11.89 -7.79 -19.60
N ASP A 424 -12.74 -7.60 -20.61
CA ASP A 424 -14.12 -8.08 -20.64
C ASP A 424 -14.21 -9.58 -20.94
N ARG A 425 -14.35 -10.43 -19.92
CA ARG A 425 -14.42 -11.89 -20.04
C ARG A 425 -15.83 -12.40 -20.28
N SER A 426 -15.99 -13.35 -21.20
CA SER A 426 -17.25 -14.09 -21.34
C SER A 426 -17.27 -15.22 -20.30
N ARG A 427 -18.26 -15.23 -19.41
CA ARG A 427 -18.46 -16.29 -18.42
C ARG A 427 -19.84 -16.88 -18.60
N GLU A 428 -19.94 -18.20 -18.65
CA GLU A 428 -21.24 -18.89 -18.68
C GLU A 428 -22.05 -18.50 -17.43
N CYS A 429 -23.29 -18.02 -17.63
CA CYS A 429 -24.14 -17.70 -16.51
C CYS A 429 -24.72 -18.98 -15.90
N VAL A 430 -24.29 -19.28 -14.68
CA VAL A 430 -24.95 -20.30 -13.84
C VAL A 430 -26.33 -19.75 -13.43
N GLY A 431 -27.41 -20.32 -13.97
CA GLY A 431 -28.79 -19.97 -13.60
C GLY A 431 -29.57 -19.07 -14.58
N CYS A 432 -28.93 -18.51 -15.61
CA CYS A 432 -29.64 -17.76 -16.66
C CYS A 432 -30.12 -18.72 -17.78
N ARG A 433 -31.27 -19.38 -17.60
CA ARG A 433 -31.93 -20.13 -18.69
C ARG A 433 -32.99 -19.25 -19.37
N LYS A 434 -32.90 -19.07 -20.69
CA LYS A 434 -34.03 -18.64 -21.52
C LYS A 434 -34.01 -19.49 -22.79
N GLY A 435 -35.05 -20.31 -23.00
CA GLY A 435 -35.18 -21.13 -24.21
C GLY A 435 -34.18 -22.28 -24.37
N GLY A 436 -33.63 -22.83 -23.27
CA GLY A 436 -32.82 -24.05 -23.31
C GLY A 436 -31.32 -23.88 -23.55
N SER A 437 -30.82 -22.66 -23.83
CA SER A 437 -29.39 -22.37 -23.94
C SER A 437 -28.85 -21.58 -22.73
N GLN A 438 -27.64 -21.92 -22.29
CA GLN A 438 -26.91 -21.13 -21.29
C GLN A 438 -26.45 -19.82 -21.93
N ARG A 439 -26.81 -18.69 -21.33
CA ARG A 439 -26.35 -17.37 -21.81
C ARG A 439 -25.01 -17.03 -21.18
N ALA A 440 -24.02 -16.66 -21.98
CA ALA A 440 -22.79 -16.09 -21.47
C ALA A 440 -23.00 -14.62 -21.04
N ARG A 441 -22.39 -14.21 -19.93
CA ARG A 441 -22.33 -12.81 -19.47
C ARG A 441 -20.91 -12.29 -19.62
N THR A 442 -20.79 -11.04 -20.03
CA THR A 442 -19.52 -10.32 -19.99
C THR A 442 -19.24 -9.86 -18.56
N ILE A 443 -18.07 -10.18 -18.03
CA ILE A 443 -17.58 -9.81 -16.71
C ILE A 443 -16.25 -9.08 -16.90
N PHE A 444 -16.15 -7.87 -16.38
CA PHE A 444 -14.91 -7.12 -16.39
C PHE A 444 -13.92 -7.69 -15.37
N ASN A 445 -12.71 -8.03 -15.82
CA ASN A 445 -11.64 -8.46 -14.93
C ASN A 445 -10.94 -7.25 -14.30
N GLU A 446 -11.55 -6.72 -13.24
CA GLU A 446 -11.07 -5.52 -12.55
C GLU A 446 -9.68 -5.71 -11.94
N GLU A 447 -9.38 -6.89 -11.40
CA GLU A 447 -8.13 -7.16 -10.69
C GLU A 447 -6.92 -7.05 -11.63
N THR A 448 -6.90 -7.78 -12.75
CA THR A 448 -5.79 -7.68 -13.72
C THR A 448 -5.74 -6.33 -14.41
N TYR A 449 -6.88 -5.69 -14.68
CA TYR A 449 -6.90 -4.32 -15.21
C TYR A 449 -6.17 -3.37 -14.27
N MET A 450 -6.50 -3.38 -12.98
CA MET A 450 -5.87 -2.53 -11.98
C MET A 450 -4.39 -2.87 -11.79
N TYR A 451 -4.05 -4.16 -11.81
CA TYR A 451 -2.67 -4.62 -11.66
C TYR A 451 -1.78 -4.11 -12.82
N ILE A 452 -2.24 -4.19 -14.07
CA ILE A 452 -1.51 -3.65 -15.23
C ILE A 452 -1.47 -2.12 -15.22
N LYS A 453 -2.56 -1.46 -14.83
CA LYS A 453 -2.61 0.01 -14.71
C LYS A 453 -1.59 0.52 -13.69
N LYS A 454 -1.51 -0.12 -12.52
CA LYS A 454 -0.50 0.18 -11.51
C LYS A 454 0.91 -0.04 -12.04
N TYR A 455 1.14 -1.14 -12.78
CA TYR A 455 2.42 -1.42 -13.41
C TYR A 455 2.87 -0.35 -14.41
N LEU A 456 2.00 0.07 -15.33
CA LEU A 456 2.34 1.11 -16.31
C LEU A 456 2.60 2.46 -15.63
N TYR A 457 1.85 2.77 -14.57
CA TYR A 457 2.04 3.96 -13.75
C TYR A 457 3.39 3.93 -13.00
N VAL A 458 3.64 2.85 -12.25
CA VAL A 458 4.84 2.74 -11.42
C VAL A 458 6.10 2.70 -12.28
N TRP A 459 6.05 2.12 -13.47
CA TRP A 459 7.15 2.22 -14.43
C TRP A 459 7.53 3.68 -14.72
N LYS A 460 6.56 4.52 -15.10
CA LYS A 460 6.78 5.96 -15.33
C LYS A 460 7.30 6.64 -14.06
N PHE A 461 6.66 6.39 -12.92
CA PHE A 461 7.05 6.99 -11.65
C PHE A 461 8.51 6.68 -11.28
N VAL A 462 8.96 5.44 -11.49
CA VAL A 462 10.33 5.01 -11.25
C VAL A 462 11.32 5.65 -12.24
N ASP A 463 10.92 5.88 -13.49
CA ASP A 463 11.73 6.64 -14.45
C ASP A 463 11.97 8.08 -13.97
N GLU A 464 10.96 8.74 -13.39
CA GLU A 464 11.06 10.10 -12.85
C GLU A 464 12.02 10.19 -11.63
N LEU A 465 12.16 9.11 -10.86
CA LEU A 465 13.05 9.07 -9.71
C LEU A 465 14.54 9.01 -10.07
N ALA A 466 14.87 8.56 -11.28
CA ALA A 466 16.24 8.45 -11.82
C ALA A 466 17.23 7.69 -10.90
N LEU A 467 16.78 6.57 -10.33
CA LEU A 467 17.54 5.84 -9.29
C LEU A 467 18.86 5.23 -9.78
N ASP A 468 18.95 4.89 -11.07
CA ASP A 468 20.16 4.33 -11.69
C ASP A 468 21.08 5.41 -12.31
N GLY A 469 20.78 6.69 -12.07
CA GLY A 469 21.53 7.82 -12.62
C GLY A 469 21.27 8.10 -14.10
N THR A 470 20.35 7.38 -14.75
CA THR A 470 19.94 7.68 -16.13
C THR A 470 19.26 9.05 -16.16
N PRO A 471 19.73 10.02 -16.97
CA PRO A 471 19.10 11.33 -17.06
C PRO A 471 17.64 11.17 -17.48
N VAL A 472 16.72 11.76 -16.70
CA VAL A 472 15.33 11.91 -17.14
C VAL A 472 15.36 12.73 -18.42
N SER A 473 14.97 12.15 -19.55
CA SER A 473 14.76 12.92 -20.77
C SER A 473 13.72 13.99 -20.43
N ARG A 474 14.18 15.25 -20.29
CA ARG A 474 13.30 16.40 -20.03
C ARG A 474 12.37 16.54 -21.23
N ARG A 475 11.23 15.85 -21.22
CA ARG A 475 10.09 16.27 -22.04
C ARG A 475 9.64 17.60 -21.47
N GLN A 476 9.70 18.63 -22.31
CA GLN A 476 9.23 19.96 -22.01
C GLN A 476 7.84 19.85 -21.39
N THR A 477 7.70 20.40 -20.19
CA THR A 477 6.39 20.66 -19.60
C THR A 477 5.60 21.44 -20.66
N PRO A 478 4.37 21.04 -21.04
CA PRO A 478 3.51 21.95 -21.76
C PRO A 478 3.34 23.14 -20.82
N SER A 479 3.82 24.31 -21.26
CA SER A 479 3.49 25.58 -20.62
C SER A 479 1.98 25.59 -20.41
N ARG A 480 1.55 25.69 -19.14
CA ARG A 480 0.14 25.97 -18.82
C ARG A 480 -0.27 27.22 -19.62
N PRO A 481 -1.44 27.22 -20.26
CA PRO A 481 -1.99 28.43 -20.87
C PRO A 481 -2.20 29.53 -19.81
#